data_AF-A0A5B1LBN0-F1
#
_entry.id   AF-A0A5B1LBN0-F1
#
_cell.length_a   1.000
_cell.length_b   1.000
_cell.length_c   1.000
_cell.angle_alpha   90.00
_cell.angle_beta   90.00
_cell.angle_gamma   90.00
#
_symmetry.space_group_name_H-M   'P 1'
#
loop_
_entity.id
_entity.type
_entity.pdbx_description
1 polymer ?
#
loop_
_entity_poly.entity_id
_entity_poly.type
_entity_poly.pdbx_seq_one_letter_code
_entity_poly.pdbx_strand_id
1 'polypeptide(L)'
;SMSSSNKELEEKLYNSILTGDYDSAVRQSLEYESQGKGSIIQNVVNNLIIDKRRNTMEYCYKLWVGNGQEIVRKYFPLNFRLIMAGNYVKIIYRNYNLALKLGSTTNPSNERIAYGDGVDKHTELVSWKFIT
;
A
#
# COMPACT_ATOMS: atom_id res chain seq x y z
N SER A 1 -2.01 -31.11 -17.20
CA SER A 1 -2.54 -29.74 -17.09
C SER A 1 -1.48 -28.81 -17.67
N MET A 2 -1.76 -28.09 -18.77
CA MET A 2 -0.76 -27.21 -19.40
C MET A 2 -0.29 -26.17 -18.39
N SER A 3 1.02 -26.08 -18.16
CA SER A 3 1.59 -25.05 -17.31
C SER A 3 1.47 -23.70 -18.02
N SER A 4 0.56 -22.84 -17.59
CA SER A 4 0.52 -21.45 -18.05
C SER A 4 1.89 -20.80 -17.84
N SER A 5 2.32 -19.99 -18.82
CA SER A 5 3.58 -19.26 -18.70
C SER A 5 3.49 -18.23 -17.56
N ASN A 6 4.62 -17.89 -16.93
CA ASN A 6 4.63 -16.86 -15.88
C ASN A 6 4.04 -15.53 -16.37
N LYS A 7 4.21 -15.20 -17.65
CA LYS A 7 3.66 -13.99 -18.26
C LYS A 7 2.13 -13.99 -18.33
N GLU A 8 1.51 -15.13 -18.67
CA GLU A 8 0.05 -15.27 -18.64
C GLU A 8 -0.50 -15.15 -17.21
N LEU A 9 0.22 -15.70 -16.23
CA LEU A 9 -0.17 -15.62 -14.83
C LEU A 9 -0.04 -14.18 -14.27
N GLU A 10 0.99 -13.44 -14.68
CA GLU A 10 1.14 -12.01 -14.38
C GLU A 10 -0.01 -11.20 -14.97
N GLU A 11 -0.33 -11.40 -16.25
CA GLU A 11 -1.43 -10.71 -16.92
C GLU A 11 -2.77 -11.01 -16.26
N LYS A 12 -3.02 -12.28 -15.93
CA LYS A 12 -4.25 -12.69 -15.24
C LYS A 12 -4.38 -12.02 -13.86
N LEU A 13 -3.31 -12.02 -13.06
CA LEU A 13 -3.31 -11.41 -11.74
C LEU A 13 -3.50 -9.88 -11.83
N TYR A 14 -2.78 -9.22 -12.74
CA TYR A 14 -2.92 -7.78 -12.98
C TYR A 14 -4.36 -7.44 -13.38
N ASN A 15 -4.96 -8.21 -14.29
CA ASN A 15 -6.33 -8.00 -14.74
C ASN A 15 -7.37 -8.21 -13.63
N SER A 16 -7.22 -9.23 -12.77
CA SER A 16 -8.09 -9.39 -11.59
C SER A 16 -8.04 -8.17 -10.67
N ILE A 17 -6.87 -7.57 -10.48
CA ILE A 17 -6.70 -6.36 -9.66
C ILE A 17 -7.35 -5.15 -10.35
N LEU A 18 -7.21 -5.02 -11.67
CA LEU A 18 -7.78 -3.92 -12.45
C LEU A 18 -9.31 -3.94 -12.45
N THR A 19 -9.93 -5.13 -12.55
CA THR A 19 -11.39 -5.29 -12.55
C THR A 19 -12.01 -5.27 -11.15
N GLY A 20 -11.19 -5.23 -10.09
CA GLY A 20 -11.65 -5.24 -8.71
C GLY A 20 -12.04 -6.62 -8.18
N ASP A 21 -11.73 -7.69 -8.91
CA ASP A 21 -11.89 -9.08 -8.43
C ASP A 21 -10.74 -9.44 -7.46
N TYR A 22 -10.75 -8.78 -6.31
CA TYR A 22 -9.69 -8.91 -5.31
C TYR A 22 -9.69 -10.28 -4.63
N ASP A 23 -10.84 -10.94 -4.52
CA ASP A 23 -10.91 -12.29 -3.94
C ASP A 23 -10.17 -13.29 -4.84
N SER A 24 -10.32 -13.16 -6.17
CA SER A 24 -9.52 -13.93 -7.12
C SER A 24 -8.05 -13.53 -7.11
N ALA A 25 -7.73 -12.24 -7.01
CA ALA A 25 -6.35 -11.77 -6.94
C ALA A 25 -5.61 -12.32 -5.69
N VAL A 26 -6.25 -12.29 -4.52
CA VAL A 26 -5.70 -12.86 -3.28
C VAL A 26 -5.46 -14.36 -3.42
N ARG A 27 -6.45 -15.11 -3.92
CA ARG A 27 -6.32 -16.56 -4.13
C ARG A 27 -5.17 -16.90 -5.08
N GLN A 28 -5.06 -16.19 -6.21
CA GLN A 28 -3.97 -16.36 -7.16
C GLN A 28 -2.60 -16.10 -6.51
N SER A 29 -2.47 -15.02 -5.73
CA SER A 29 -1.20 -14.67 -5.08
C SER A 29 -0.79 -15.69 -4.01
N LEU A 30 -1.74 -16.19 -3.21
CA LEU A 30 -1.46 -17.25 -2.25
C LEU A 30 -1.02 -18.54 -2.95
N GLU A 31 -1.67 -18.88 -4.06
CA GLU A 31 -1.30 -20.04 -4.89
C GLU A 31 0.11 -19.88 -5.48
N TYR A 32 0.41 -18.74 -6.12
CA TYR A 32 1.72 -18.49 -6.73
C TYR A 32 2.85 -18.49 -5.70
N GLU A 33 2.62 -17.91 -4.51
CA GLU A 33 3.58 -17.96 -3.41
C GLU A 33 3.86 -19.40 -2.98
N SER A 34 2.80 -20.21 -2.79
CA SER A 34 2.94 -21.62 -2.38
C SER A 34 3.68 -22.48 -3.40
N GLN A 35 3.64 -22.09 -4.69
CA GLN A 35 4.35 -22.76 -5.78
C GLN A 35 5.78 -22.23 -6.01
N GLY A 36 6.27 -21.33 -5.14
CA GLY A 36 7.59 -20.70 -5.30
C GLY A 36 7.66 -19.71 -6.48
N LYS A 37 6.51 -19.24 -6.98
CA LYS A 37 6.38 -18.31 -8.11
C LYS A 37 6.12 -16.86 -7.67
N GLY A 38 6.60 -16.47 -6.49
CA GLY A 38 6.39 -15.12 -5.94
C GLY A 38 6.95 -13.98 -6.80
N SER A 39 7.85 -14.25 -7.76
CA SER A 39 8.30 -13.27 -8.76
C SER A 39 7.15 -12.71 -9.61
N ILE A 40 6.09 -13.50 -9.86
CA ILE A 40 4.87 -13.04 -10.55
C ILE A 40 4.23 -11.90 -9.75
N ILE A 41 4.13 -12.07 -8.43
CA ILE A 41 3.55 -11.07 -7.52
C ILE A 41 4.41 -9.81 -7.51
N GLN A 42 5.74 -9.95 -7.42
CA GLN A 42 6.69 -8.84 -7.47
C GLN A 42 6.52 -8.01 -8.75
N ASN A 43 6.46 -8.68 -9.91
CA ASN A 43 6.34 -8.03 -11.20
C ASN A 43 5.01 -7.27 -11.33
N VAL A 44 3.91 -7.88 -10.90
CA VAL A 44 2.58 -7.23 -10.91
C VAL A 44 2.55 -6.02 -9.98
N VAL A 45 3.09 -6.11 -8.76
CA VAL A 45 3.17 -4.97 -7.83
C VAL A 45 3.98 -3.82 -8.43
N ASN A 46 5.14 -4.12 -9.02
CA ASN A 46 5.97 -3.11 -9.69
C ASN A 46 5.20 -2.40 -10.82
N ASN A 47 4.53 -3.16 -11.68
CA ASN A 47 3.77 -2.62 -12.81
C ASN A 47 2.58 -1.77 -12.33
N LEU A 48 1.84 -2.21 -11.32
CA LEU A 48 0.73 -1.43 -10.75
C LEU A 48 1.20 -0.07 -10.19
N ILE A 49 2.38 -0.03 -9.57
CA ILE A 49 2.99 1.22 -9.06
C ILE A 49 3.45 2.11 -10.23
N ILE A 50 4.13 1.55 -11.24
CA ILE A 50 4.57 2.27 -12.44
C ILE A 50 3.38 2.93 -13.15
N ASP A 51 2.30 2.17 -13.30
CA ASP A 51 1.05 2.60 -13.94
C ASP A 51 0.19 3.50 -13.05
N LYS A 52 0.64 3.79 -11.82
CA LYS A 52 -0.05 4.62 -10.83
C LYS A 52 -1.49 4.14 -10.58
N ARG A 53 -1.71 2.82 -10.57
CA ARG A 53 -3.03 2.23 -10.35
C ARG A 53 -3.43 2.37 -8.89
N ARG A 54 -4.53 3.08 -8.63
CA ARG A 54 -5.09 3.19 -7.27
C ARG A 54 -5.41 1.82 -6.66
N ASN A 55 -5.89 0.87 -7.47
CA ASN A 55 -6.21 -0.52 -7.11
C ASN A 55 -5.08 -1.29 -6.42
N THR A 56 -3.84 -0.80 -6.51
CA THR A 56 -2.70 -1.31 -5.73
C THR A 56 -2.98 -1.28 -4.23
N MET A 57 -3.67 -0.23 -3.75
CA MET A 57 -4.01 -0.06 -2.34
C MET A 57 -5.04 -1.09 -1.90
N GLU A 58 -6.12 -1.26 -2.66
CA GLU A 58 -7.16 -2.25 -2.40
C GLU A 58 -6.61 -3.68 -2.47
N TYR A 59 -5.75 -3.99 -3.44
CA TYR A 59 -5.07 -5.29 -3.52
C TYR A 59 -4.19 -5.56 -2.28
N CYS A 60 -3.38 -4.59 -1.87
CA CYS A 60 -2.56 -4.71 -0.66
C CYS A 60 -3.43 -4.90 0.60
N TYR A 61 -4.52 -4.16 0.74
CA TYR A 61 -5.44 -4.28 1.86
C TYR A 61 -6.09 -5.67 1.90
N LYS A 62 -6.59 -6.16 0.75
CA LYS A 62 -7.24 -7.47 0.65
C LYS A 62 -6.29 -8.62 0.91
N LEU A 63 -5.01 -8.52 0.53
CA LEU A 63 -3.98 -9.45 1.00
C LEU A 63 -3.77 -9.35 2.52
N TRP A 64 -3.68 -8.14 3.06
CA TRP A 64 -3.41 -7.92 4.49
C TRP A 64 -4.46 -8.57 5.41
N VAL A 65 -5.74 -8.45 5.06
CA VAL A 65 -6.87 -9.06 5.80
C VAL A 65 -7.20 -10.49 5.34
N GLY A 66 -6.59 -10.95 4.25
CA GLY A 66 -6.85 -12.25 3.61
C GLY A 66 -5.71 -13.27 3.76
N ASN A 67 -5.03 -13.29 4.91
CA ASN A 67 -3.89 -14.17 5.21
C ASN A 67 -2.63 -13.96 4.33
N GLY A 68 -2.58 -12.91 3.52
CA GLY A 68 -1.47 -12.57 2.63
C GLY A 68 -0.44 -11.60 3.22
N GLN A 69 -0.36 -11.45 4.55
CA GLN A 69 0.55 -10.46 5.16
C GLN A 69 2.03 -10.71 4.82
N GLU A 70 2.47 -11.97 4.74
CA GLU A 70 3.85 -12.30 4.32
C GLU A 70 4.12 -11.93 2.88
N ILE A 71 3.13 -12.06 1.98
CA ILE A 71 3.22 -11.60 0.59
C ILE A 71 3.41 -10.07 0.57
N VAL A 72 2.66 -9.33 1.39
CA VAL A 72 2.83 -7.88 1.53
C VAL A 72 4.25 -7.54 2.02
N ARG A 73 4.77 -8.27 3.02
CA ARG A 73 6.13 -8.06 3.55
C ARG A 73 7.23 -8.32 2.53
N LYS A 74 7.05 -9.29 1.63
CA LYS A 74 8.05 -9.70 0.64
C LYS A 74 8.06 -8.81 -0.60
N TYR A 75 6.90 -8.47 -1.15
CA TYR A 75 6.79 -7.95 -2.52
C TYR A 75 6.36 -6.50 -2.62
N PHE A 76 5.83 -5.91 -1.53
CA PHE A 76 5.45 -4.50 -1.51
C PHE A 76 6.52 -3.65 -0.83
N PRO A 77 6.68 -2.37 -1.24
CA PRO A 77 7.52 -1.44 -0.51
C PRO A 77 7.07 -1.31 0.96
N LEU A 78 8.04 -1.05 1.85
CA LEU A 78 7.84 -1.00 3.30
C LEU A 78 6.69 -0.07 3.74
N ASN A 79 6.48 1.04 3.04
CA ASN A 79 5.43 2.00 3.36
C ASN A 79 4.00 1.40 3.26
N PHE A 80 3.74 0.42 2.39
CA PHE A 80 2.47 -0.30 2.38
C PHE A 80 2.21 -1.04 3.69
N ARG A 81 3.24 -1.72 4.22
CA ARG A 81 3.15 -2.38 5.54
C ARG A 81 2.85 -1.38 6.64
N LEU A 82 3.53 -0.23 6.65
CA LEU A 82 3.32 0.82 7.65
C LEU A 82 1.89 1.36 7.63
N ILE A 83 1.32 1.52 6.43
CA ILE A 83 -0.07 1.94 6.23
C ILE A 83 -1.03 0.87 6.77
N MET A 84 -0.92 -0.37 6.29
CA MET A 84 -1.89 -1.43 6.61
C MET A 84 -1.81 -1.91 8.07
N ALA A 85 -0.63 -1.83 8.69
CA ALA A 85 -0.45 -2.21 10.10
C ALA A 85 -0.81 -1.07 11.09
N GLY A 86 -1.20 0.11 10.60
CA GLY A 86 -1.52 1.26 11.46
C GLY A 86 -0.33 1.76 12.28
N ASN A 87 0.89 1.63 11.75
CA ASN A 87 2.09 2.15 12.42
C ASN A 87 2.06 3.69 12.46
N TYR A 88 2.74 4.25 13.48
CA TYR A 88 3.05 5.68 13.48
C TYR A 88 4.05 6.00 12.37
N VAL A 89 3.72 6.99 11.55
CA VAL A 89 4.48 7.44 10.39
C VAL A 89 4.52 8.96 10.31
N LYS A 90 5.42 9.45 9.47
CA LYS A 90 5.46 10.86 9.04
C LYS A 90 4.93 10.95 7.63
N ILE A 91 4.07 11.93 7.36
CA ILE A 91 3.58 12.24 6.01
C ILE A 91 4.38 13.44 5.50
N ILE A 92 5.35 13.19 4.63
CA ILE A 92 6.29 14.22 4.16
C ILE A 92 6.01 14.53 2.69
N TYR A 93 5.75 15.81 2.40
CA TYR A 93 5.47 16.25 1.05
C TYR A 93 6.75 16.31 0.20
N ARG A 94 6.76 15.60 -0.94
CA ARG A 94 7.97 15.39 -1.74
C ARG A 94 8.60 16.66 -2.31
N ASN A 95 7.79 17.66 -2.68
CA ASN A 95 8.29 18.88 -3.33
C ASN A 95 9.05 19.80 -2.36
N TYR A 96 8.54 19.91 -1.12
CA TYR A 96 9.05 20.87 -0.13
C TYR A 96 9.75 20.22 1.05
N ASN A 97 9.72 18.89 1.15
CA ASN A 97 10.29 18.14 2.28
C ASN A 97 9.77 18.63 3.63
N LEU A 98 8.45 18.88 3.73
CA LEU A 98 7.77 19.35 4.95
C LEU A 98 6.89 18.24 5.50
N ALA A 99 6.94 18.00 6.81
CA ALA A 99 6.13 17.00 7.47
C ALA A 99 4.76 17.57 7.86
N LEU A 100 3.69 16.80 7.64
CA LEU A 100 2.33 17.21 7.97
C LEU A 100 2.14 17.32 9.50
N LYS A 101 1.51 18.39 9.96
CA LYS A 101 1.05 18.59 11.35
C LYS A 101 -0.30 19.30 11.41
N LEU A 102 -0.91 19.33 12.60
CA LEU A 102 -2.03 20.22 12.91
C LEU A 102 -1.53 21.46 13.69
N GLY A 103 -2.17 22.61 13.46
CA GLY A 103 -1.90 23.85 14.19
C GLY A 103 -2.29 23.76 15.67
N SER A 104 -1.72 24.63 16.50
CA SER A 104 -1.96 24.67 17.95
C SER A 104 -3.30 25.29 18.36
N THR A 105 -3.93 26.08 17.47
CA THR A 105 -5.21 26.75 17.72
C THR A 105 -6.40 26.02 17.08
N THR A 106 -7.58 26.21 17.64
CA THR A 106 -8.86 25.68 17.15
C THR A 106 -9.79 26.78 16.64
N ASN A 107 -10.63 26.46 15.66
CA ASN A 107 -11.73 27.32 15.22
C ASN A 107 -12.97 27.17 16.14
N PRO A 108 -14.07 27.92 15.92
CA PRO A 108 -15.31 27.78 16.70
C PRO A 108 -15.95 26.38 16.63
N SER A 109 -15.64 25.59 15.60
CA SER A 109 -16.07 24.19 15.44
C SER A 109 -15.14 23.19 16.14
N ASN A 110 -14.15 23.67 16.91
CA ASN A 110 -13.12 22.87 17.59
C ASN A 110 -12.21 22.06 16.64
N GLU A 111 -12.01 22.55 15.41
CA GLU A 111 -11.13 21.94 14.41
C GLU A 111 -9.77 22.66 14.33
N ARG A 112 -8.73 21.92 13.93
CA ARG A 112 -7.38 22.45 13.71
C ARG A 112 -7.07 22.50 12.21
N ILE A 113 -6.33 23.51 11.78
CA ILE A 113 -5.84 23.63 10.40
C ILE A 113 -4.60 22.75 10.20
N ALA A 114 -4.48 22.09 9.06
CA ALA A 114 -3.31 21.29 8.69
C ALA A 114 -2.23 22.12 7.98
N TYR A 115 -0.97 21.83 8.26
CA TYR A 115 0.19 22.53 7.70
C TYR A 115 1.33 21.56 7.37
N GLY A 116 2.22 21.95 6.45
CA GLY A 116 3.56 21.40 6.38
C GLY A 116 4.48 22.18 7.33
N ASP A 117 5.09 21.50 8.30
CA ASP A 117 6.05 22.14 9.19
C ASP A 117 7.35 22.48 8.44
N GLY A 118 7.76 23.76 8.50
CA GLY A 118 8.96 24.29 7.86
C GLY A 118 10.27 23.69 8.36
N VAL A 119 10.28 23.11 9.57
CA VAL A 119 11.48 22.67 10.27
C VAL A 119 11.31 21.26 10.85
N ASP A 120 10.25 21.03 11.63
CA ASP A 120 10.05 19.81 12.39
C ASP A 120 9.79 18.59 11.48
N LYS A 121 10.50 17.51 11.81
CA LYS A 121 10.41 16.20 11.18
C LYS A 121 10.56 15.08 12.20
N HIS A 122 10.53 15.34 13.51
CA HIS A 122 10.90 14.35 14.52
C HIS A 122 9.97 14.30 15.73
N THR A 123 9.35 15.41 16.11
CA THR A 123 8.50 15.42 17.32
C THR A 123 7.17 14.69 17.11
N GLU A 124 6.42 14.53 18.18
CA GLU A 124 5.08 13.93 18.15
C GLU A 124 4.09 14.75 17.30
N LEU A 125 4.35 16.04 17.05
CA LEU A 125 3.48 16.91 16.25
C LEU A 125 3.31 16.44 14.79
N VAL A 126 4.28 15.66 14.29
CA VAL A 126 4.29 15.15 12.92
C VAL A 126 4.01 13.64 12.84
N SER A 127 3.50 13.04 13.93
CA SER A 127 3.15 11.63 14.02
C SER A 127 1.71 11.37 13.60
N TRP A 128 1.51 10.48 12.63
CA TRP A 128 0.21 10.08 12.11
C TRP A 128 0.10 8.57 12.05
N LYS A 129 -1.12 8.04 12.07
CA LYS A 129 -1.40 6.63 11.74
C LYS A 129 -2.60 6.56 10.79
N PHE A 130 -2.62 5.54 9.93
CA PHE A 130 -3.75 5.27 9.06
C PHE A 130 -4.68 4.24 9.71
N ILE A 131 -5.97 4.37 9.45
CA ILE A 131 -7.01 3.41 9.84
C ILE A 131 -7.72 3.03 8.55
N THR A 132 -7.79 1.73 8.26
CA THR A 132 -8.36 1.16 7.03
C THR A 132 -9.67 0.45 7.31
#